data_AF-A0A9E0CPU0-F1
#
_entry.id   AF-A0A9E0CPU0-F1
#
_cell.length_a   1.000
_cell.length_b   1.000
_cell.length_c   1.000
_cell.angle_alpha   90.00
_cell.angle_beta   90.00
_cell.angle_gamma   90.00
#
_symmetry.space_group_name_H-M   'P 1'
#
loop_
_entity.id
_entity.type
_entity.pdbx_description
1 polymer ?
#
loop_
_entity_poly.entity_id
_entity_poly.type
_entity_poly.pdbx_seq_one_letter_code
_entity_poly.pdbx_strand_id
1 'polypeptide(L)'
;MTNKLFVFFLTLALVAGCGPVEENKSKKIPQNILNLDKMAELIADLQIAESVLNELQRNGEYDKSKAATLMSSIFETHGITQQAFDESRLFYENNPHLYELVYEKVITLLTEKQTELTVKAQKDSVLRKMPLPQ
;
A
#
# COMPACT_ATOMS: atom_id res chain seq x y z
N MET A 1 27.85 27.94 38.36
CA MET A 1 27.49 26.51 38.28
C MET A 1 26.00 26.40 37.96
N THR A 2 25.66 26.77 36.74
CA THR A 2 24.29 27.04 36.27
C THR A 2 24.12 26.24 34.98
N ASN A 3 23.55 25.04 35.08
CA ASN A 3 22.85 24.37 33.96
C ASN A 3 22.27 22.99 34.28
N LYS A 4 22.46 22.43 35.49
CA LYS A 4 21.88 21.10 35.79
C LYS A 4 20.37 21.11 36.02
N LEU A 5 19.81 22.25 36.44
CA LEU A 5 18.38 22.40 36.70
C LEU A 5 17.54 22.53 35.42
N PHE A 6 18.10 23.13 34.35
CA PHE A 6 17.42 23.28 33.07
C PHE A 6 17.37 21.96 32.29
N VAL A 7 18.42 21.13 32.39
CA VAL A 7 18.46 19.79 31.78
C VAL A 7 17.40 18.86 32.39
N PHE A 8 17.15 18.96 33.70
CA PHE A 8 16.17 18.12 34.39
C PHE A 8 14.71 18.45 33.99
N PHE A 9 14.41 19.73 33.73
CA PHE A 9 13.09 20.17 33.25
C PHE A 9 12.84 19.77 31.78
N LEU A 10 13.89 19.75 30.95
CA LEU A 10 13.78 19.37 29.53
C LEU A 10 13.55 17.85 29.34
N THR A 11 14.06 17.02 30.26
CA THR A 11 13.86 15.56 30.21
C THR A 11 12.47 15.12 30.66
N LEU A 12 11.80 15.88 31.54
CA LEU A 12 10.48 15.51 32.07
C LEU A 12 9.33 15.79 31.08
N ALA A 13 9.54 16.70 30.13
CA ALA A 13 8.56 17.02 29.09
C ALA A 13 8.41 15.93 28.01
N LEU A 14 9.39 15.03 27.85
CA LEU A 14 9.37 13.99 26.82
C LEU A 14 8.48 12.77 27.17
N VAL A 15 8.09 12.58 28.43
CA VAL A 15 7.41 11.35 28.88
C VAL A 15 5.88 11.52 29.00
N ALA A 16 5.36 12.73 28.79
CA ALA A 16 3.91 12.99 28.81
C ALA A 16 3.19 12.65 27.48
N GLY A 17 3.87 11.98 26.55
CA GLY A 17 3.36 11.61 25.23
C GLY A 17 2.75 10.21 25.16
N CYS A 18 1.92 9.82 26.12
CA CYS A 18 1.02 8.67 25.97
C CYS A 18 -0.39 9.11 26.34
N GLY A 19 -1.15 9.56 25.34
CA GLY A 19 -2.59 9.62 25.47
C GLY A 19 -3.15 8.20 25.63
N PRO A 20 -4.22 7.99 26.40
CA PRO A 20 -4.87 6.70 26.49
C PRO A 20 -5.27 6.25 25.08
N VAL A 21 -4.82 5.06 24.68
CA VAL A 21 -5.34 4.35 23.52
C VAL A 21 -6.80 4.06 23.84
N GLU A 22 -7.71 4.89 23.33
CA GLU A 22 -9.13 4.62 23.46
C GLU A 22 -9.42 3.29 22.78
N GLU A 23 -10.00 2.34 23.53
CA GLU A 23 -10.54 1.10 22.99
C GLU A 23 -11.55 1.45 21.89
N ASN A 24 -11.11 1.20 20.65
CA ASN A 24 -11.84 1.49 19.43
C ASN A 24 -13.21 0.82 19.48
N LYS A 25 -14.27 1.61 19.69
CA LYS A 25 -15.60 1.26 19.20
C LYS A 25 -15.44 0.97 17.72
N SER A 26 -15.58 -0.31 17.33
CA SER A 26 -15.55 -0.76 15.94
C SER A 26 -16.43 0.15 15.09
N LYS A 27 -15.81 1.14 14.43
CA LYS A 27 -16.51 2.10 13.59
C LYS A 27 -16.84 1.35 12.31
N LYS A 28 -18.12 1.02 12.14
CA LYS A 28 -18.58 0.30 10.95
C LYS A 28 -18.22 1.10 9.70
N ILE A 29 -17.60 0.43 8.73
CA ILE A 29 -17.27 1.01 7.43
C ILE A 29 -18.61 1.35 6.73
N PRO A 30 -18.84 2.60 6.30
CA PRO A 30 -20.06 2.97 5.57
C PRO A 30 -20.18 2.21 4.25
N GLN A 31 -21.41 2.00 3.76
CA GLN A 31 -21.64 1.21 2.54
C GLN A 31 -21.05 1.83 1.27
N ASN A 32 -20.89 3.15 1.22
CA ASN A 32 -20.30 3.86 0.09
C ASN A 32 -18.76 3.89 0.13
N ILE A 33 -18.15 3.35 1.19
CA ILE A 33 -16.70 3.26 1.35
C ILE A 33 -16.25 1.85 0.99
N LEU A 34 -15.16 1.76 0.23
CA LEU A 34 -14.54 0.49 -0.10
C LEU A 34 -14.24 -0.30 1.18
N ASN A 35 -14.64 -1.57 1.21
CA ASN A 35 -14.30 -2.45 2.33
C ASN A 35 -12.77 -2.70 2.36
N LEU A 36 -12.30 -3.32 3.45
CA LEU A 36 -10.87 -3.56 3.68
C LEU A 36 -10.19 -4.30 2.51
N ASP A 37 -10.83 -5.36 2.02
CA ASP A 37 -10.27 -6.20 0.96
C ASP A 37 -10.19 -5.44 -0.37
N LYS A 38 -11.26 -4.73 -0.76
CA LYS A 38 -11.28 -3.94 -2.00
C LYS A 38 -10.32 -2.77 -1.98
N MET A 39 -10.17 -2.10 -0.83
CA MET A 39 -9.17 -1.05 -0.68
C MET A 39 -7.76 -1.63 -0.81
N ALA A 40 -7.49 -2.77 -0.16
CA ALA A 40 -6.18 -3.41 -0.21
C ALA A 40 -5.81 -3.92 -1.61
N GLU A 41 -6.73 -4.60 -2.29
CA GLU A 41 -6.57 -5.05 -3.69
C GLU A 41 -6.23 -3.89 -4.63
N LEU A 42 -7.00 -2.79 -4.55
CA LEU A 42 -6.80 -1.62 -5.39
C LEU A 42 -5.45 -0.92 -5.09
N ILE A 43 -5.10 -0.71 -3.81
CA ILE A 43 -3.82 -0.09 -3.44
C ILE A 43 -2.65 -0.95 -3.93
N ALA A 44 -2.72 -2.28 -3.79
CA ALA A 44 -1.65 -3.17 -4.24
C ALA A 44 -1.39 -3.02 -5.75
N ASP A 45 -2.44 -2.99 -6.57
CA ASP A 45 -2.29 -2.84 -8.01
C ASP A 45 -1.81 -1.42 -8.41
N LEU A 46 -2.29 -0.38 -7.71
CA LEU A 46 -1.80 0.99 -7.89
C LEU A 46 -0.31 1.10 -7.57
N GLN A 47 0.17 0.50 -6.48
CA GLN A 47 1.59 0.52 -6.10
C GLN A 47 2.50 -0.24 -7.07
N ILE A 48 2.01 -1.36 -7.62
CA ILE A 48 2.72 -2.08 -8.69
C ILE A 48 2.84 -1.18 -9.91
N ALA A 49 1.75 -0.54 -10.31
CA ALA A 49 1.74 0.32 -11.49
C ALA A 49 2.61 1.57 -11.30
N GLU A 50 2.60 2.18 -10.11
CA GLU A 50 3.51 3.26 -9.75
C GLU A 50 4.97 2.81 -9.82
N SER A 51 5.28 1.60 -9.36
CA SER A 51 6.63 1.02 -9.45
C SER A 51 7.10 0.87 -10.91
N VAL A 52 6.21 0.42 -11.81
CA VAL A 52 6.47 0.34 -13.25
C VAL A 52 6.70 1.73 -13.85
N LEU A 53 5.84 2.71 -13.52
CA LEU A 53 5.98 4.08 -14.02
C LEU A 53 7.27 4.73 -13.55
N ASN A 54 7.66 4.50 -12.29
CA ASN A 54 8.93 4.96 -11.75
C ASN A 54 10.12 4.35 -12.48
N GLU A 55 10.04 3.09 -12.90
CA GLU A 55 11.06 2.44 -13.72
C GLU A 55 11.17 3.04 -15.11
N LEU A 56 10.03 3.22 -15.79
CA LEU A 56 10.00 3.90 -17.09
C LEU A 56 10.57 5.31 -17.00
N GLN A 57 10.29 6.04 -15.92
CA GLN A 57 10.86 7.36 -15.69
C GLN A 57 12.38 7.32 -15.51
N ARG A 58 12.92 6.36 -14.74
CA ARG A 58 14.37 6.18 -14.60
C ARG A 58 15.05 5.86 -15.93
N ASN A 59 14.38 5.12 -16.80
CA ASN A 59 14.91 4.71 -18.10
C ASN A 59 14.70 5.78 -19.20
N GLY A 60 14.02 6.89 -18.90
CA GLY A 60 13.69 7.93 -19.90
C GLY A 60 12.57 7.54 -20.86
N GLU A 61 11.80 6.50 -20.53
CA GLU A 61 10.70 5.93 -21.34
C GLU A 61 9.32 6.37 -20.85
N TYR A 62 9.26 7.25 -19.85
CA TYR A 62 8.01 7.72 -19.26
C TYR A 62 7.19 8.53 -20.27
N ASP A 63 5.94 8.11 -20.45
CA ASP A 63 4.95 8.81 -21.24
C ASP A 63 3.72 9.11 -20.35
N LYS A 64 3.39 10.40 -20.24
CA LYS A 64 2.29 10.86 -19.37
C LYS A 64 0.93 10.33 -19.79
N SER A 65 0.69 10.18 -21.09
CA SER A 65 -0.58 9.67 -21.61
C SER A 65 -0.74 8.20 -21.27
N LYS A 66 0.31 7.39 -21.51
CA LYS A 66 0.33 5.97 -21.13
C LYS A 66 0.19 5.78 -19.62
N ALA A 67 0.83 6.63 -18.82
CA ALA A 67 0.71 6.60 -17.36
C ALA A 67 -0.73 6.84 -16.91
N ALA A 68 -1.41 7.84 -17.49
CA ALA A 68 -2.81 8.12 -17.19
C ALA A 68 -3.71 6.95 -17.60
N THR A 69 -3.53 6.39 -18.79
CA THR A 69 -4.29 5.21 -19.25
C THR A 69 -4.08 4.00 -18.33
N LEU A 70 -2.85 3.76 -17.88
CA LEU A 70 -2.55 2.66 -16.95
C LEU A 70 -3.33 2.83 -15.64
N MET A 71 -3.29 4.01 -15.02
CA MET A 71 -4.04 4.26 -13.78
C MET A 71 -5.55 4.11 -13.98
N SER A 72 -6.10 4.69 -15.04
CA SER A 72 -7.53 4.55 -15.36
C SER A 72 -7.95 3.09 -15.55
N SER A 73 -7.12 2.29 -16.23
CA SER A 73 -7.42 0.86 -16.46
C SER A 73 -7.48 0.04 -15.17
N ILE A 74 -6.73 0.43 -14.13
CA ILE A 74 -6.76 -0.24 -12.82
C ILE A 74 -8.10 0.03 -12.14
N PHE A 75 -8.52 1.29 -12.10
CA PHE A 75 -9.84 1.65 -11.57
C PHE A 75 -10.97 0.90 -12.29
N GLU A 76 -10.93 0.84 -13.62
CA GLU A 76 -11.88 0.07 -14.44
C GLU A 76 -11.86 -1.43 -14.11
N THR A 77 -10.69 -2.03 -13.98
CA THR A 77 -10.52 -3.46 -13.66
C THR A 77 -11.14 -3.81 -12.30
N HIS A 78 -11.04 -2.91 -11.33
CA HIS A 78 -11.65 -3.08 -10.01
C HIS A 78 -13.12 -2.68 -9.95
N GLY A 79 -13.67 -2.07 -11.02
CA GLY A 79 -15.04 -1.54 -11.04
C GLY A 79 -15.22 -0.35 -10.09
N ILE A 80 -14.17 0.43 -9.87
CA ILE A 80 -14.11 1.53 -8.90
C ILE A 80 -13.91 2.85 -9.65
N THR A 81 -14.60 3.92 -9.22
CA THR A 81 -14.32 5.26 -9.74
C THR A 81 -13.20 5.92 -8.93
N GLN A 82 -12.45 6.84 -9.55
CA GLN A 82 -11.43 7.61 -8.83
C GLN A 82 -12.05 8.34 -7.61
N GLN A 83 -13.26 8.90 -7.76
CA GLN A 83 -13.97 9.55 -6.67
C GLN A 83 -14.26 8.58 -5.50
N ALA A 84 -14.73 7.37 -5.78
CA ALA A 84 -15.01 6.38 -4.73
C ALA A 84 -13.74 5.96 -3.99
N PHE A 85 -12.61 5.86 -4.71
CA PHE A 85 -11.30 5.65 -4.10
C PHE A 85 -10.89 6.83 -3.20
N ASP A 86 -10.99 8.07 -3.69
CA ASP A 86 -10.60 9.26 -2.94
C ASP A 86 -11.43 9.44 -1.66
N GLU A 87 -12.76 9.24 -1.75
CA GLU A 87 -13.66 9.25 -0.59
C GLU A 87 -13.31 8.15 0.42
N SER A 88 -12.99 6.95 -0.08
CA SER A 88 -12.60 5.82 0.76
C SER A 88 -11.24 6.05 1.43
N ARG A 89 -10.27 6.59 0.69
CA ARG A 89 -8.95 6.94 1.20
C ARG A 89 -9.06 7.95 2.33
N LEU A 90 -9.83 9.01 2.13
CA LEU A 90 -10.07 10.02 3.18
C LEU A 90 -10.73 9.40 4.42
N PHE A 91 -11.65 8.46 4.25
CA PHE A 91 -12.20 7.72 5.39
C PHE A 91 -11.10 6.94 6.13
N TYR A 92 -10.29 6.14 5.44
CA TYR A 92 -9.24 5.34 6.09
C TYR A 92 -8.14 6.20 6.73
N GLU A 93 -7.75 7.31 6.11
CA GLU A 93 -6.82 8.30 6.69
C GLU A 93 -7.32 8.83 8.05
N ASN A 94 -8.63 9.00 8.20
CA ASN A 94 -9.27 9.44 9.45
C ASN A 94 -9.59 8.28 10.42
N ASN A 95 -9.26 7.04 10.09
CA ASN A 95 -9.45 5.87 10.94
C ASN A 95 -8.19 4.97 10.92
N PRO A 96 -7.10 5.39 11.60
CA PRO A 96 -5.77 4.78 11.44
C PRO A 96 -5.73 3.28 11.70
N HIS A 97 -6.45 2.77 12.71
CA HIS A 97 -6.54 1.34 12.99
C HIS A 97 -7.13 0.54 11.81
N LEU A 98 -8.14 1.08 11.11
CA LEU A 98 -8.68 0.41 9.92
C LEU A 98 -7.70 0.49 8.76
N TYR A 99 -6.95 1.58 8.65
CA TYR A 99 -5.98 1.74 7.57
C TYR A 99 -4.75 0.82 7.75
N GLU A 100 -4.34 0.59 8.99
CA GLU A 100 -3.33 -0.42 9.33
C GLU A 100 -3.72 -1.81 8.81
N LEU A 101 -4.97 -2.24 9.06
CA LEU A 101 -5.49 -3.51 8.54
C LEU A 101 -5.51 -3.58 6.99
N VAL A 102 -5.79 -2.46 6.31
CA VAL A 102 -5.68 -2.39 4.84
C VAL A 102 -4.23 -2.61 4.42
N TYR A 103 -3.26 -1.94 5.06
CA TYR A 103 -1.86 -2.07 4.68
C TYR A 103 -1.25 -3.43 5.01
N GLU A 104 -1.64 -4.08 6.11
CA GLU A 104 -1.26 -5.48 6.38
C GLU A 104 -1.69 -6.40 5.23
N LYS A 105 -2.91 -6.20 4.72
CA LYS A 105 -3.41 -6.92 3.55
C LYS A 105 -2.65 -6.56 2.27
N VAL A 106 -2.35 -5.29 2.03
CA VAL A 106 -1.54 -4.85 0.88
C VAL A 106 -0.18 -5.55 0.89
N ILE A 107 0.52 -5.57 2.03
CA ILE A 107 1.82 -6.24 2.16
C ILE A 107 1.70 -7.73 1.85
N THR A 108 0.64 -8.38 2.35
CA THR A 108 0.36 -9.80 2.07
C THR A 108 0.17 -10.03 0.57
N LEU A 109 -0.72 -9.27 -0.07
CA LEU A 109 -1.01 -9.39 -1.51
C LEU A 109 0.24 -9.16 -2.38
N LEU A 110 1.05 -8.15 -2.06
CA LEU A 110 2.29 -7.88 -2.77
C LEU A 110 3.31 -9.01 -2.60
N THR A 111 3.43 -9.56 -1.39
CA THR A 111 4.32 -10.68 -1.09
C THR A 111 3.91 -11.95 -1.85
N GLU A 112 2.60 -12.23 -1.91
CA GLU A 112 2.04 -13.34 -2.68
C GLU A 112 2.35 -13.18 -4.17
N LYS A 113 2.04 -12.01 -4.76
CA LYS A 113 2.35 -11.70 -6.16
C LYS A 113 3.84 -11.87 -6.47
N GLN A 114 4.72 -11.37 -5.61
CA GLN A 114 6.17 -11.51 -5.77
C GLN A 114 6.62 -12.99 -5.73
N THR A 115 6.04 -13.77 -4.82
CA THR A 115 6.35 -15.19 -4.68
C THR A 115 5.90 -15.97 -5.91
N GLU A 116 4.69 -15.70 -6.41
CA GLU A 116 4.19 -16.33 -7.63
C GLU A 116 5.09 -16.05 -8.85
N LEU A 117 5.53 -14.81 -9.03
CA LEU A 117 6.43 -14.44 -10.12
C LEU A 117 7.76 -15.18 -10.02
N THR A 118 8.31 -15.32 -8.81
CA THR A 118 9.57 -16.02 -8.57
C THR A 118 9.44 -17.52 -8.89
N VAL A 119 8.34 -18.15 -8.49
CA VAL A 119 8.05 -19.56 -8.81
C VAL A 119 7.86 -19.78 -10.31
N LYS A 120 7.12 -18.88 -10.98
CA LYS A 120 6.93 -18.92 -12.45
C LYS A 120 8.29 -18.83 -13.17
N ALA A 121 9.13 -17.86 -12.78
CA ALA A 121 10.47 -17.70 -13.37
C ALA A 121 11.38 -18.94 -13.17
N GLN A 122 11.32 -19.57 -11.99
CA GLN A 122 12.05 -20.82 -11.72
C GLN A 122 11.57 -21.96 -12.61
N LYS A 123 10.25 -22.14 -12.74
CA LYS A 123 9.65 -23.16 -13.60
C LYS A 123 10.05 -22.97 -15.06
N ASP A 124 10.03 -21.74 -15.56
CA ASP A 124 10.43 -21.42 -16.93
C ASP A 124 11.93 -21.64 -17.18
N SER A 125 12.77 -21.45 -16.17
CA SER A 125 14.19 -21.82 -16.21
C SER A 125 14.40 -23.33 -16.30
N VAL A 126 13.62 -24.13 -15.55
CA VAL A 126 13.69 -25.60 -15.57
C VAL A 126 13.21 -26.15 -16.92
N LEU A 127 12.07 -25.65 -17.42
CA LEU A 127 11.51 -26.07 -18.72
C LEU A 127 12.49 -25.81 -19.88
N ARG A 128 13.18 -24.66 -19.89
CA ARG A 128 14.17 -24.35 -20.93
C ARG A 128 15.42 -25.24 -20.91
N LYS A 129 15.71 -25.90 -19.78
CA LYS A 129 16.87 -26.80 -19.62
C LYS A 129 16.51 -28.27 -19.85
N MET A 130 15.24 -28.60 -20.07
CA MET A 130 14.80 -29.96 -20.31
C MET A 130 15.16 -30.37 -21.75
N PRO A 131 15.82 -31.53 -21.97
CA PRO A 131 16.11 -31.98 -23.32
C PRO A 131 14.80 -32.23 -24.09
N LEU A 132 14.80 -31.92 -25.39
CA LEU A 132 13.67 -32.19 -26.28
C LEU A 132 13.30 -33.68 -26.20
N PRO A 133 12.01 -34.02 -26.11
CA PRO A 133 11.58 -35.42 -26.19
C PRO A 133 12.09 -36.01 -27.50
N GLN A 134 12.70 -37.20 -27.42
CA GLN A 134 13.16 -37.96 -28.58
C GLN A 134 11.98 -38.62 -29.30
#